data_AF-A0A7C5U3S6-F1
#
_entry.id   AF-A0A7C5U3S6-F1
#
_cell.length_a   1.000
_cell.length_b   1.000
_cell.length_c   1.000
_cell.angle_alpha   90.00
_cell.angle_beta   90.00
_cell.angle_gamma   90.00
#
_symmetry.space_group_name_H-M   'P 1'
#
loop_
_entity.id
_entity.type
_entity.pdbx_description
1 polymer ?
#
loop_
_entity_poly.entity_id
_entity_poly.type
_entity_poly.pdbx_seq_one_letter_code
_entity_poly.pdbx_strand_id
1 'polypeptide(L)'
;MSEWDPILFQLGVGAITGFIVGYALKKIMKVLIVIMGIFLLALAYLQWNGIIKVDYATLIGKIENATKSLLGESTPLISQITANIPFAGSFLAGFYIGYKKG
;
A
#
# COMPACT_ATOMS: atom_id res chain seq x y z
N MET A 1 29.45 -23.32 12.48
CA MET A 1 28.62 -22.12 12.26
C MET A 1 27.19 -22.57 12.48
N SER A 2 26.52 -22.04 13.51
CA SER A 2 25.23 -22.55 13.95
C SER A 2 24.12 -22.15 12.98
N GLU A 3 23.16 -23.03 12.74
CA GLU A 3 22.08 -22.89 11.74
C GLU A 3 21.15 -21.67 11.95
N TRP A 4 21.39 -20.86 12.98
CA TRP A 4 20.59 -19.71 13.41
C TRP A 4 21.01 -18.38 12.77
N ASP A 5 22.27 -18.27 12.33
CA ASP A 5 22.81 -17.08 11.67
C ASP A 5 21.99 -16.59 10.44
N PRO A 6 21.55 -17.47 9.51
CA PRO A 6 20.80 -17.02 8.34
C PRO A 6 19.40 -16.48 8.69
N ILE A 7 18.75 -17.02 9.73
CA ILE A 7 17.41 -16.60 10.15
C ILE A 7 17.48 -15.22 10.83
N LEU A 8 18.46 -15.01 11.72
CA LEU A 8 18.66 -13.72 12.37
C LEU A 8 18.99 -12.61 11.35
N PHE A 9 19.85 -12.92 10.38
CA PHE A 9 20.18 -11.98 9.32
C PHE A 9 18.94 -11.63 8.46
N GLN A 10 18.16 -12.64 8.07
CA GLN A 10 16.95 -12.45 7.27
C GLN A 10 15.88 -11.64 8.03
N LEU A 11 15.76 -11.83 9.35
CA LEU A 11 14.89 -11.04 10.22
C LEU A 11 15.34 -9.58 10.32
N GLY A 12 16.64 -9.34 10.51
CA GLY A 12 17.19 -7.98 10.61
C GLY A 12 17.02 -7.20 9.31
N VAL A 13 17.37 -7.81 8.18
CA VAL A 13 17.25 -7.20 6.86
C VAL A 13 15.77 -6.96 6.51
N GLY A 14 14.89 -7.92 6.77
CA GLY A 14 13.45 -7.76 6.58
C GLY A 14 12.89 -6.59 7.37
N ALA A 15 13.19 -6.49 8.66
CA ALA A 15 12.71 -5.41 9.51
C ALA A 15 13.20 -4.02 9.08
N ILE A 16 14.49 -3.88 8.74
CA ILE A 16 15.06 -2.60 8.30
C ILE A 16 14.46 -2.17 6.96
N THR A 17 14.39 -3.08 5.99
CA THR A 17 13.82 -2.79 4.68
C THR A 17 12.33 -2.46 4.79
N GLY A 18 11.58 -3.23 5.58
CA GLY A 18 10.19 -2.95 5.92
C GLY A 18 10.03 -1.55 6.50
N PHE A 19 10.85 -1.18 7.49
CA PHE A 19 10.80 0.13 8.13
C PHE A 19 10.98 1.28 7.14
N ILE A 20 11.99 1.20 6.27
CA ILE A 20 12.27 2.23 5.26
C ILE A 20 11.10 2.36 4.29
N VAL A 21 10.59 1.22 3.79
CA VAL A 21 9.45 1.18 2.85
C VAL A 21 8.19 1.76 3.50
N GLY A 22 7.88 1.35 4.73
CA GLY A 22 6.69 1.83 5.46
C GLY A 22 6.74 3.34 5.72
N TYR A 23 7.91 3.87 6.10
CA TYR A 23 8.11 5.30 6.32
C TYR A 23 7.93 6.10 5.03
N ALA A 24 8.57 5.65 3.93
CA ALA A 24 8.46 6.30 2.63
C ALA A 24 7.02 6.28 2.12
N LEU A 25 6.33 5.14 2.24
CA LEU A 25 4.95 4.97 1.80
C LEU A 25 4.02 6.00 2.46
N LYS A 26 4.13 6.21 3.78
CA LYS A 26 3.25 7.17 4.46
C LYS A 26 3.45 8.61 3.97
N LYS A 27 4.70 8.99 3.70
CA LYS A 27 5.01 10.33 3.17
C LYS A 27 4.40 10.53 1.79
N ILE A 28 4.48 9.50 0.92
CA ILE A 28 3.83 9.50 -0.39
C ILE A 28 2.31 9.56 -0.24
N MET A 29 1.74 8.77 0.68
CA MET A 29 0.29 8.69 0.90
C MET A 29 -0.29 10.04 1.34
N LYS A 30 0.41 10.78 2.21
CA LYS A 30 0.00 12.14 2.61
C LYS A 30 -0.13 13.07 1.40
N VAL A 31 0.86 13.07 0.50
CA VAL A 31 0.82 13.90 -0.73
C VAL A 31 -0.30 13.43 -1.65
N LEU A 32 -0.45 12.12 -1.85
CA LEU A 32 -1.47 11.54 -2.71
C LEU A 32 -2.89 11.88 -2.25
N ILE A 33 -3.16 11.81 -0.93
CA ILE A 33 -4.46 12.17 -0.34
C ILE A 33 -4.76 13.65 -0.59
N VAL A 34 -3.78 14.54 -0.44
CA VAL A 34 -3.97 15.98 -0.69
C VAL A 34 -4.31 16.22 -2.17
N ILE A 35 -3.56 15.61 -3.09
CA ILE A 35 -3.83 15.72 -4.53
C ILE A 35 -5.23 15.20 -4.88
N MET A 36 -5.62 14.05 -4.32
CA MET A 36 -6.96 13.50 -4.53
C MET A 36 -8.07 14.39 -3.97
N GLY A 37 -7.88 14.98 -2.80
CA GLY A 37 -8.85 15.93 -2.24
C GLY A 37 -9.04 17.14 -3.15
N ILE A 38 -7.94 17.73 -3.63
CA ILE A 38 -7.98 18.88 -4.56
C ILE A 38 -8.66 18.47 -5.88
N PHE A 39 -8.34 17.30 -6.41
CA PHE A 39 -8.95 16.79 -7.64
C PHE A 39 -10.47 16.61 -7.49
N LEU A 40 -10.93 16.02 -6.38
CA LEU A 40 -12.36 15.86 -6.11
C LEU A 40 -13.07 17.20 -5.94
N LEU A 41 -12.44 18.18 -5.27
CA LEU A 41 -12.97 19.54 -5.14
C LEU A 41 -13.10 20.22 -6.51
N ALA A 42 -12.09 20.08 -7.37
CA ALA A 42 -12.13 20.61 -8.74
C ALA A 42 -13.28 19.99 -9.55
N LEU A 43 -13.47 18.67 -9.46
CA LEU A 43 -14.59 17.97 -10.11
C LEU A 43 -15.95 18.46 -9.59
N ALA A 44 -16.10 18.61 -8.27
CA ALA A 44 -17.31 19.13 -7.65
C ALA A 44 -17.62 20.57 -8.11
N TYR A 45 -16.59 21.41 -8.22
CA TYR A 45 -16.72 22.77 -8.72
C TYR A 45 -17.16 22.81 -10.20
N LEU A 46 -16.53 22.02 -11.07
CA LEU A 46 -16.94 21.93 -12.48
C LEU A 46 -18.37 21.38 -12.64
N GLN A 47 -18.78 20.44 -11.78
CA GLN A 47 -20.14 19.91 -11.76
C GLN A 47 -21.16 20.96 -11.31
N TRP A 48 -20.84 21.75 -10.26
CA TRP A 48 -21.70 22.85 -9.82
C TRP A 48 -21.95 23.83 -10.98
N ASN A 49 -20.90 24.25 -11.67
CA ASN A 49 -21.00 25.18 -12.81
C ASN A 49 -21.72 24.57 -14.04
N GLY A 50 -22.11 23.28 -13.98
CA GLY A 50 -22.80 22.60 -15.07
C GLY A 50 -21.92 22.25 -16.27
N ILE A 51 -20.60 22.39 -16.14
CA ILE A 51 -19.63 22.13 -17.21
C ILE A 51 -19.49 20.62 -17.45
N ILE A 52 -19.55 19.81 -16.38
CA ILE A 52 -19.43 18.34 -16.44
C ILE A 52 -20.54 17.67 -15.62
N LYS A 53 -20.95 16.47 -16.02
CA LYS A 53 -21.75 15.56 -15.20
C LYS A 53 -20.87 14.39 -14.75
N VAL A 54 -20.74 14.19 -13.44
CA VAL A 54 -19.95 13.08 -12.90
C VAL A 54 -20.85 11.87 -12.70
N ASP A 55 -20.56 10.76 -13.41
CA ASP A 55 -21.22 9.47 -13.20
C ASP A 55 -20.54 8.70 -12.06
N TYR A 56 -21.08 8.87 -10.86
CA TYR A 56 -20.58 8.20 -9.66
C TYR A 56 -20.74 6.68 -9.71
N ALA A 57 -21.74 6.14 -10.41
CA ALA A 57 -21.97 4.69 -10.48
C ALA A 57 -20.85 4.01 -11.27
N THR A 58 -20.50 4.56 -12.43
CA THR A 58 -19.38 4.07 -13.23
C THR A 58 -18.04 4.23 -12.50
N LEU A 59 -17.85 5.33 -11.76
CA LEU A 59 -16.64 5.54 -10.96
C LEU A 59 -16.49 4.49 -9.85
N ILE A 60 -17.55 4.25 -9.07
CA ILE A 60 -17.55 3.24 -8.01
C ILE A 60 -17.28 1.85 -8.60
N GLY A 61 -17.95 1.49 -9.71
CA GLY A 61 -17.71 0.20 -10.38
C GLY A 61 -16.26 0.01 -10.83
N LYS A 62 -15.59 1.07 -11.31
CA LYS A 62 -14.16 1.01 -11.65
C LYS A 62 -13.27 0.83 -10.42
N ILE A 63 -13.58 1.51 -9.32
CA ILE A 63 -12.84 1.37 -8.05
C ILE A 63 -12.99 -0.06 -7.51
N GLU A 64 -14.21 -0.60 -7.53
CA GLU A 64 -14.47 -1.98 -7.10
C GLU A 64 -13.71 -2.99 -7.95
N ASN A 65 -13.71 -2.84 -9.27
CA ASN A 65 -12.97 -3.74 -10.17
C ASN A 65 -11.45 -3.66 -9.96
N ALA A 66 -10.90 -2.46 -9.78
CA ALA A 66 -9.49 -2.29 -9.46
C ALA A 66 -9.14 -2.94 -8.11
N THR A 67 -10.01 -2.80 -7.11
CA THR A 67 -9.84 -3.44 -5.79
C THR A 67 -9.92 -4.96 -5.90
N LYS A 68 -10.86 -5.48 -6.68
CA LYS A 68 -11.00 -6.93 -6.94
C LYS A 68 -9.80 -7.51 -7.70
N SER A 69 -9.24 -6.80 -8.67
CA SER A 69 -8.00 -7.23 -9.36
C SER A 69 -6.82 -7.26 -8.39
N LEU A 70 -6.64 -6.21 -7.57
CA LEU A 70 -5.59 -6.18 -6.53
C LEU A 70 -5.71 -7.34 -5.53
N LEU A 71 -6.92 -7.68 -5.10
CA LEU A 71 -7.16 -8.76 -4.16
C LEU A 71 -7.16 -10.14 -4.82
N GLY A 72 -7.62 -10.25 -6.07
CA GLY A 72 -7.71 -11.49 -6.83
C GLY A 72 -6.36 -11.97 -7.40
N GLU A 73 -5.44 -11.06 -7.68
CA GLU A 73 -4.06 -11.35 -8.11
C GLU A 73 -3.12 -11.69 -6.94
N SER A 74 -3.65 -11.84 -5.72
CA SER A 74 -2.85 -12.10 -4.51
C SER A 74 -2.30 -13.53 -4.41
N THR A 75 -2.76 -14.48 -5.23
CA THR A 75 -2.29 -15.88 -5.24
C THR A 75 -0.75 -16.02 -5.28
N PRO A 76 -0.02 -15.34 -6.18
CA PRO A 76 1.45 -15.32 -6.15
C PRO A 76 2.05 -14.63 -4.92
N LEU A 77 1.42 -13.59 -4.37
CA LEU A 77 1.95 -12.93 -3.16
C LEU A 77 1.85 -13.86 -1.93
N ILE A 78 0.73 -14.59 -1.80
CA ILE A 78 0.51 -15.54 -0.72
C ILE A 78 1.52 -16.69 -0.78
N SER A 79 1.86 -17.20 -1.98
CA SER A 79 2.88 -18.26 -2.13
C SER A 79 4.28 -17.77 -1.73
N GLN A 80 4.64 -16.54 -2.09
CA GLN A 80 5.95 -15.95 -1.74
C GLN A 80 6.07 -15.67 -0.24
N ILE A 81 4.99 -15.23 0.40
CA ILE A 81 4.94 -15.01 1.86
C ILE A 81 5.11 -16.34 2.59
N THR A 82 4.41 -17.39 2.15
CA THR A 82 4.48 -18.73 2.76
C THR A 82 5.87 -19.35 2.61
N ALA A 83 6.56 -19.10 1.49
CA ALA A 83 7.92 -19.57 1.27
C ALA A 83 8.99 -18.85 2.12
N ASN A 84 8.71 -17.63 2.61
CA ASN A 84 9.68 -16.79 3.31
C ASN A 84 9.10 -16.19 4.61
N ILE A 85 8.46 -17.02 5.42
CA ILE A 85 7.76 -16.59 6.65
C ILE A 85 8.63 -15.74 7.58
N PRO A 86 9.90 -16.08 7.89
CA PRO A 86 10.73 -15.25 8.78
C PRO A 86 10.97 -13.84 8.20
N PHE A 87 11.30 -13.76 6.91
CA PHE A 87 11.46 -12.47 6.22
C PHE A 87 10.15 -11.69 6.17
N ALA A 88 9.05 -12.31 5.76
CA ALA A 88 7.76 -11.65 5.64
C ALA A 88 7.27 -11.12 6.99
N GLY A 89 7.41 -11.90 8.06
CA GLY A 89 7.04 -11.49 9.42
C GLY A 89 7.86 -10.29 9.92
N SER A 90 9.18 -10.33 9.75
CA SER A 90 10.05 -9.20 10.13
C SER A 90 9.82 -7.97 9.26
N PHE A 91 9.64 -8.14 7.94
CA PHE A 91 9.30 -7.06 7.03
C PHE A 91 7.99 -6.39 7.42
N LEU A 92 6.93 -7.15 7.67
CA LEU A 92 5.64 -6.58 8.08
C LEU A 92 5.73 -5.84 9.41
N ALA A 93 6.47 -6.39 10.38
CA ALA A 93 6.70 -5.73 11.66
C ALA A 93 7.48 -4.40 11.49
N GLY A 94 8.57 -4.43 10.72
CA GLY A 94 9.35 -3.24 10.38
C GLY A 94 8.52 -2.20 9.63
N PHE A 95 7.77 -2.65 8.61
CA PHE A 95 6.86 -1.84 7.81
C PHE A 95 5.81 -1.15 8.65
N TYR A 96 5.13 -1.87 9.54
CA TYR A 96 4.12 -1.29 10.41
C TYR A 96 4.70 -0.19 11.30
N ILE A 97 5.88 -0.41 11.87
CA ILE A 97 6.57 0.60 12.69
C ILE A 97 7.01 1.80 11.83
N GLY A 98 7.56 1.56 10.64
CA GLY A 98 7.95 2.59 9.69
C GLY A 98 6.77 3.45 9.26
N TYR A 99 5.66 2.79 8.89
CA TYR A 99 4.40 3.44 8.55
C TYR A 99 3.81 4.19 9.75
N LYS A 100 3.92 3.70 10.99
CA LYS A 100 3.46 4.48 12.14
C LYS A 100 4.27 5.76 12.32
N LYS A 101 5.59 5.71 12.09
CA LYS A 101 6.51 6.85 12.28
C LYS A 101 6.57 7.85 11.10
N GLY A 102 6.25 7.44 9.87
CA GLY A 102 6.15 8.34 8.70
C GLY A 102 5.00 9.34 8.78
#